data_AF-A0A504YIZ9-F1
#
_entry.id   AF-A0A504YIZ9-F1
#
_cell.length_a   1.000
_cell.length_b   1.000
_cell.length_c   1.000
_cell.angle_alpha   90.00
_cell.angle_beta   90.00
_cell.angle_gamma   90.00
#
_symmetry.space_group_name_H-M   'P 1'
#
loop_
_entity.id
_entity.type
_entity.pdbx_description
1 polymer ?
#
loop_
_entity_poly.entity_id
_entity_poly.type
_entity_poly.pdbx_seq_one_letter_code
_entity_poly.pdbx_strand_id
1 'polypeptide(L)'
;ATNGPCVLAGPLSEKSQPPPPEFIEHRNKLWAKLRKEYEEFVASQPRAPIQITLPDGTIVDGKAWETTPMEIAKSINKNLADCAVIARVNGELWDLLRPFEGNASLEVLNFDHKDGQYVFWHSSAHVLGEAMELAYGGHLCYGPPIDEGFYYDMWLPQK
;
A
#
# COMPACT_ATOMS: atom_id res chain seq x y z
N ALA A 1 -6.14 -39.54 -11.49
CA ALA A 1 -5.53 -38.29 -10.98
C ALA A 1 -4.29 -38.68 -10.20
N THR A 2 -3.10 -38.50 -10.78
CA THR A 2 -1.83 -38.82 -10.09
C THR A 2 -1.45 -37.63 -9.21
N ASN A 3 -1.52 -37.82 -7.89
CA ASN A 3 -0.95 -36.92 -6.90
C ASN A 3 0.59 -36.99 -7.00
N GLY A 4 1.16 -36.20 -7.92
CA GLY A 4 2.58 -35.89 -7.88
C GLY A 4 2.84 -34.95 -6.69
N PRO A 5 3.97 -35.09 -5.98
CA PRO A 5 4.34 -34.11 -4.95
C PRO A 5 4.42 -32.72 -5.59
N CYS A 6 3.72 -31.75 -5.00
CA CYS A 6 3.90 -30.35 -5.33
C CYS A 6 5.30 -29.94 -4.90
N VAL A 7 6.27 -30.08 -5.80
CA VAL A 7 7.59 -29.52 -5.63
C VAL A 7 7.44 -28.03 -5.87
N LEU A 8 7.52 -27.22 -4.82
CA LEU A 8 7.73 -25.79 -4.99
C LEU A 8 8.97 -25.65 -5.86
N ALA A 9 8.81 -25.09 -7.06
CA ALA A 9 9.95 -24.75 -7.90
C ALA A 9 10.93 -23.95 -7.04
N GLY A 10 12.22 -24.29 -7.11
CA GLY A 10 13.26 -23.55 -6.40
C GLY A 10 13.16 -22.05 -6.69
N PRO A 11 13.73 -21.19 -5.82
CA PRO A 11 13.69 -19.74 -6.03
C PRO A 11 14.14 -19.43 -7.47
N LEU A 12 13.34 -18.60 -8.17
CA LEU A 12 13.69 -18.12 -9.50
C LEU A 12 15.08 -17.49 -9.40
N SER A 13 16.05 -18.04 -10.12
CA SER A 13 17.40 -17.51 -10.13
C SER A 13 17.37 -16.13 -10.80
N GLU A 14 17.83 -15.09 -10.11
CA GLU A 14 17.97 -13.73 -10.68
C GLU A 14 18.71 -13.74 -12.02
N LYS A 15 19.64 -14.69 -12.21
CA LYS A 15 20.41 -14.85 -13.46
C LYS A 15 19.60 -15.38 -14.65
N SER A 16 18.36 -15.83 -14.41
CA SER A 16 17.47 -16.38 -15.44
C SER A 16 16.34 -15.43 -15.86
N GLN A 17 16.25 -14.25 -15.24
CA GLN A 17 15.25 -13.25 -15.57
C GLN A 17 15.66 -12.45 -16.81
N PRO A 18 14.70 -12.05 -17.68
CA PRO A 18 14.99 -11.13 -18.77
C PRO A 18 15.48 -9.79 -18.21
N PRO A 19 16.29 -9.02 -18.97
CA PRO A 19 16.68 -7.68 -18.54
C PRO A 19 15.44 -6.82 -18.30
N PRO A 20 15.42 -5.98 -17.26
CA PRO A 20 14.26 -5.16 -16.94
C PRO A 20 13.94 -4.19 -18.09
N PRO A 21 12.66 -3.93 -18.40
CA PRO A 21 12.28 -2.99 -19.43
C PRO A 21 12.81 -1.57 -19.17
N GLU A 22 13.17 -0.84 -20.24
CA GLU A 22 13.72 0.54 -20.14
C GLU A 22 12.78 1.51 -19.39
N PHE A 23 11.46 1.30 -19.49
CA PHE A 23 10.50 2.17 -18.82
C PHE A 23 10.57 2.09 -17.29
N ILE A 24 11.10 1.02 -16.71
CA ILE A 24 11.26 0.88 -15.25
C ILE A 24 12.24 1.92 -14.73
N GLU A 25 13.40 2.06 -15.38
CA GLU A 25 14.40 3.06 -14.99
C GLU A 25 13.84 4.48 -15.15
N HIS A 26 13.15 4.76 -16.25
CA HIS A 26 12.50 6.05 -16.48
C HIS A 26 11.46 6.38 -15.39
N ARG A 27 10.58 5.43 -15.06
CA ARG A 27 9.56 5.59 -14.01
C ARG A 27 10.18 5.78 -12.64
N ASN A 28 11.26 5.06 -12.32
CA ASN A 28 11.97 5.23 -11.06
C ASN A 28 12.61 6.62 -10.93
N LYS A 29 13.20 7.15 -12.01
CA LYS A 29 13.72 8.53 -12.05
C LYS A 29 12.62 9.56 -11.82
N LEU A 30 11.48 9.41 -12.50
CA LEU A 30 10.31 10.28 -12.30
C LEU A 30 9.79 10.21 -10.86
N TRP A 31 9.62 9.00 -10.33
CA TRP A 31 9.12 8.77 -8.98
C TRP A 31 10.05 9.33 -7.91
N ALA A 32 11.38 9.20 -8.08
CA ALA A 32 12.36 9.79 -7.18
C ALA A 32 12.30 11.33 -7.21
N LYS A 33 12.18 11.93 -8.39
CA LYS A 33 12.00 13.39 -8.54
C LYS A 33 10.74 13.87 -7.83
N LEU A 34 9.59 13.26 -8.14
CA LEU A 34 8.29 13.66 -7.60
C LEU A 34 8.20 13.43 -6.09
N ARG A 35 8.77 12.33 -5.56
CA ARG A 35 8.83 12.13 -4.12
C ARG A 35 9.66 13.21 -3.45
N LYS A 36 10.83 13.55 -4.00
CA LYS A 36 11.67 14.60 -3.44
C LYS A 36 10.91 15.94 -3.38
N GLU A 37 10.23 16.32 -4.46
CA GLU A 37 9.40 17.53 -4.51
C GLU A 37 8.29 17.49 -3.45
N TYR A 38 7.63 16.34 -3.27
CA TYR A 38 6.62 16.14 -2.23
C TYR A 38 7.21 16.22 -0.82
N GLU A 39 8.35 15.60 -0.55
CA GLU A 39 9.03 15.64 0.75
C GLU A 39 9.45 17.07 1.12
N GLU A 40 10.01 17.82 0.16
CA GLU A 40 10.33 19.23 0.31
C GLU A 40 9.08 20.08 0.58
N PHE A 41 7.99 19.80 -0.14
CA PHE A 41 6.70 20.43 0.10
C PHE A 41 6.20 20.14 1.52
N VAL A 42 6.14 18.88 1.95
CA VAL A 42 5.73 18.48 3.31
C VAL A 42 6.63 19.11 4.37
N ALA A 43 7.94 19.20 4.14
CA ALA A 43 8.87 19.85 5.05
C ALA A 43 8.65 21.37 5.15
N SER A 44 8.18 22.00 4.07
CA SER A 44 7.86 23.44 4.05
C SER A 44 6.54 23.79 4.75
N GLN A 45 5.67 22.81 5.01
CA GLN A 45 4.36 23.05 5.62
C GLN A 45 4.46 23.38 7.12
N PRO A 46 3.59 24.26 7.67
CA PRO A 46 3.60 24.59 9.09
C PRO A 46 3.22 23.39 9.95
N ARG A 47 3.99 23.14 11.02
CA ARG A 47 3.71 22.13 12.05
C ARG A 47 2.69 22.63 13.07
N ALA A 48 1.53 23.08 12.58
CA ALA A 48 0.48 23.61 13.43
C ALA A 48 -0.07 22.50 14.36
N PRO A 49 -0.42 22.82 15.62
CA PRO A 49 -1.09 21.87 16.49
C PRO A 49 -2.46 21.52 15.92
N ILE A 50 -2.78 20.23 15.90
CA ILE A 50 -4.05 19.70 15.40
C ILE A 50 -4.66 18.73 16.41
N GLN A 51 -5.97 18.57 16.32
CA GLN A 51 -6.74 17.63 17.13
C GLN A 51 -7.29 16.51 16.25
N ILE A 52 -6.98 15.27 16.64
CA ILE A 52 -7.45 14.06 15.99
C ILE A 52 -8.51 13.39 16.86
N THR A 53 -9.72 13.25 16.34
CA THR A 53 -10.85 12.64 17.07
C THR A 53 -10.95 11.17 16.72
N LEU A 54 -10.87 10.30 17.72
CA LEU A 54 -11.03 8.85 17.59
C LEU A 54 -12.53 8.44 17.64
N PRO A 55 -12.89 7.21 17.24
CA PRO A 55 -14.29 6.78 17.18
C PRO A 55 -14.98 6.70 18.54
N ASP A 56 -14.20 6.54 19.62
CA ASP A 56 -14.68 6.55 21.00
C ASP A 56 -14.89 7.98 21.55
N GLY A 57 -14.62 9.01 20.75
CA GLY A 57 -14.67 10.42 21.13
C GLY A 57 -13.41 10.94 21.81
N THR A 58 -12.38 10.10 22.00
CA THR A 58 -11.09 10.53 22.53
C THR A 58 -10.41 11.48 21.54
N ILE A 59 -9.85 12.58 22.07
CA ILE A 59 -9.10 13.55 21.28
C ILE A 59 -7.61 13.32 21.54
N VAL A 60 -6.85 13.17 20.46
CA VAL A 60 -5.39 13.03 20.48
C VAL A 60 -4.78 14.26 19.83
N ASP A 61 -3.86 14.91 20.55
CA ASP A 61 -3.10 16.04 20.01
C ASP A 61 -2.03 15.53 19.03
N GLY A 62 -1.87 16.24 17.92
CA GLY A 62 -0.86 15.98 16.91
C GLY A 62 -0.32 17.27 16.29
N LYS A 63 0.51 17.10 15.26
CA LYS A 63 1.01 18.21 14.44
C LYS A 63 0.69 17.96 12.97
N ALA A 64 0.18 18.98 12.30
CA ALA A 64 -0.06 18.95 10.87
C ALA A 64 1.24 18.65 10.11
N TRP A 65 1.13 17.86 9.04
CA TRP A 65 2.22 17.47 8.15
C TRP A 65 3.36 16.69 8.82
N GLU A 66 3.11 16.13 10.00
CA GLU A 66 4.06 15.32 10.78
C GLU A 66 3.37 14.09 11.35
N THR A 67 2.28 14.26 12.11
CA THR A 67 1.58 13.14 12.73
C THR A 67 0.87 12.28 11.70
N THR A 68 0.98 10.96 11.81
CA THR A 68 0.35 9.98 10.89
C THR A 68 -0.68 9.07 11.60
N PRO A 69 -1.64 8.48 10.87
CA PRO A 69 -2.54 7.47 11.46
C PRO A 69 -1.81 6.31 12.13
N MET A 70 -0.70 5.83 11.55
CA MET A 70 0.11 4.75 12.11
C MET A 70 0.74 5.12 13.46
N GLU A 71 1.19 6.37 13.63
CA GLU A 71 1.72 6.83 14.92
C GLU A 71 0.66 6.85 16.01
N ILE A 72 -0.56 7.30 15.66
CA ILE A 72 -1.70 7.28 16.60
C ILE A 72 -2.12 5.85 16.91
N ALA A 73 -2.18 4.96 15.91
CA ALA A 73 -2.47 3.54 16.14
C ALA A 73 -1.48 2.91 17.13
N LYS A 74 -0.17 3.19 16.95
CA LYS A 74 0.90 2.72 17.85
C LYS A 74 0.78 3.28 19.26
N SER A 75 0.35 4.53 19.42
CA SER A 75 0.21 5.16 20.75
C SER A 75 -0.98 4.62 21.54
N ILE A 76 -2.03 4.17 20.86
CA ILE A 76 -3.20 3.53 21.48
C ILE A 76 -2.82 2.13 22.01
N ASN A 77 -2.42 1.22 21.11
CA ASN A 77 -1.84 -0.06 21.49
C ASN A 77 -1.14 -0.74 20.30
N LYS A 78 -0.19 -1.62 20.61
CA LYS A 78 0.60 -2.33 19.60
C LYS A 78 -0.24 -3.22 18.68
N ASN A 79 -1.24 -3.93 19.22
CA ASN A 79 -2.07 -4.84 18.43
C ASN A 79 -2.89 -4.12 17.36
N LEU A 80 -3.38 -2.91 17.65
CA LEU A 80 -4.11 -2.08 16.70
C LEU A 80 -3.20 -1.68 15.54
N ALA A 81 -1.96 -1.27 15.83
CA ALA A 81 -0.97 -0.95 14.81
C ALA A 81 -0.57 -2.18 13.97
N ASP A 82 -0.40 -3.34 14.61
CA ASP A 82 -0.01 -4.58 13.95
C ASP A 82 -1.13 -5.12 13.03
N CYS A 83 -2.40 -4.86 13.36
CA CYS A 83 -3.57 -5.28 12.56
C CYS A 83 -4.11 -4.19 11.61
N ALA A 84 -3.53 -2.98 11.61
CA ALA A 84 -3.99 -1.88 10.78
C ALA A 84 -3.70 -2.14 9.29
N VAL A 85 -4.72 -2.02 8.45
CA VAL A 85 -4.61 -2.16 6.98
C VAL A 85 -4.67 -0.80 6.31
N ILE A 86 -5.62 0.04 6.71
CA ILE A 86 -5.84 1.37 6.14
C ILE A 86 -6.46 2.28 7.22
N ALA A 87 -6.34 3.59 7.08
CA ALA A 87 -7.09 4.53 7.90
C ALA A 87 -8.26 5.12 7.12
N ARG A 88 -9.29 5.56 7.83
CA ARG A 88 -10.29 6.48 7.33
C ARG A 88 -10.13 7.81 8.05
N VAL A 89 -9.89 8.85 7.28
CA VAL A 89 -9.67 10.22 7.78
C VAL A 89 -10.74 11.12 7.21
N ASN A 90 -11.54 11.75 8.07
CA ASN A 90 -12.67 12.59 7.64
C ASN A 90 -13.65 11.89 6.68
N GLY A 91 -13.82 10.56 6.82
CA GLY A 91 -14.70 9.76 5.97
C GLY A 91 -14.02 9.14 4.74
N GLU A 92 -12.81 9.57 4.38
CA GLU A 92 -12.09 9.11 3.18
C GLU A 92 -10.98 8.12 3.53
N LEU A 93 -10.71 7.16 2.64
CA LEU A 93 -9.59 6.22 2.82
C LEU A 93 -8.25 6.95 2.73
N TRP A 94 -7.35 6.61 3.65
CA TRP A 94 -6.13 7.36 3.89
C TRP A 94 -4.99 6.42 4.27
N ASP A 95 -3.84 6.59 3.63
CA ASP A 95 -2.66 5.76 3.89
C ASP A 95 -2.16 5.94 5.32
N LEU A 96 -1.77 4.83 5.95
CA LEU A 96 -1.36 4.80 7.36
C LEU A 96 -0.13 5.68 7.66
N LEU A 97 0.73 5.91 6.66
CA LEU A 97 1.93 6.73 6.76
C LEU A 97 1.76 8.14 6.18
N ARG A 98 0.59 8.48 5.63
CA ARG A 98 0.33 9.82 5.11
C ARG A 98 -0.01 10.74 6.29
N PRO A 99 0.71 11.87 6.46
CA PRO A 99 0.47 12.75 7.61
C PRO A 99 -0.88 13.45 7.51
N PHE A 100 -1.44 13.80 8.66
CA PHE A 100 -2.64 14.64 8.73
C PHE A 100 -2.31 16.07 8.31
N GLU A 101 -3.20 16.71 7.55
CA GLU A 101 -2.99 18.07 7.04
C GLU A 101 -3.67 19.14 7.93
N GLY A 102 -4.53 18.71 8.86
CA GLY A 102 -5.33 19.55 9.75
C GLY A 102 -6.04 18.71 10.82
N ASN A 103 -6.99 19.33 11.54
CA ASN A 103 -7.88 18.60 12.43
C ASN A 103 -8.65 17.53 11.65
N ALA A 104 -8.79 16.34 12.23
CA ALA A 104 -9.45 15.25 11.54
C ALA A 104 -10.12 14.26 12.49
N SER A 105 -11.10 13.52 11.97
CA SER A 105 -11.51 12.25 12.57
C SER A 105 -10.63 11.12 12.04
N LEU A 106 -10.30 10.16 12.89
CA LEU A 106 -9.53 8.97 12.54
C LEU A 106 -10.31 7.72 12.93
N GLU A 107 -10.42 6.80 11.98
CA GLU A 107 -10.80 5.40 12.21
C GLU A 107 -9.72 4.51 11.60
N VAL A 108 -9.18 3.57 12.38
CA VAL A 108 -8.19 2.60 11.88
C VAL A 108 -8.93 1.33 11.51
N LEU A 109 -8.81 0.91 10.25
CA LEU A 109 -9.50 -0.25 9.71
C LEU A 109 -8.55 -1.43 9.63
N ASN A 110 -8.99 -2.55 10.18
CA ASN A 110 -8.31 -3.85 10.05
C ASN A 110 -8.89 -4.64 8.85
N PHE A 111 -8.41 -5.86 8.68
CA PHE A 111 -8.86 -6.74 7.60
C PHE A 111 -10.33 -7.20 7.74
N ASP A 112 -10.95 -7.12 8.93
CA ASP A 112 -12.35 -7.55 9.09
C ASP A 112 -13.33 -6.55 8.47
N HIS A 113 -12.89 -5.30 8.24
CA HIS A 113 -13.69 -4.27 7.59
C HIS A 113 -13.66 -4.41 6.06
N LYS A 114 -14.80 -4.20 5.39
CA LYS A 114 -14.91 -4.31 3.91
C LYS A 114 -13.89 -3.45 3.16
N ASP A 115 -13.76 -2.18 3.53
CA ASP A 115 -12.76 -1.30 2.92
C ASP A 115 -11.32 -1.76 3.21
N GLY A 116 -11.07 -2.36 4.37
CA GLY A 116 -9.78 -2.98 4.70
C GLY A 116 -9.49 -4.15 3.76
N GLN A 117 -10.44 -5.06 3.56
CA GLN A 117 -10.31 -6.17 2.60
C GLN A 117 -10.07 -5.66 1.18
N TYR A 118 -10.84 -4.66 0.75
CA TYR A 118 -10.71 -4.08 -0.58
C TYR A 118 -9.30 -3.53 -0.84
N VAL A 119 -8.76 -2.73 0.09
CA VAL A 119 -7.41 -2.15 -0.03
C VAL A 119 -6.32 -3.23 0.07
N PHE A 120 -6.50 -4.21 0.96
CA PHE A 120 -5.57 -5.33 1.11
C PHE A 120 -5.48 -6.16 -0.17
N TRP A 121 -6.62 -6.50 -0.76
CA TRP A 121 -6.70 -7.23 -2.01
C TRP A 121 -6.17 -6.42 -3.20
N HIS A 122 -6.41 -5.11 -3.23
CA HIS A 122 -5.85 -4.24 -4.25
C HIS A 122 -4.32 -4.22 -4.21
N SER A 123 -3.75 -4.11 -3.00
CA SER A 123 -2.30 -4.16 -2.80
C SER A 123 -1.73 -5.52 -3.18
N SER A 124 -2.43 -6.60 -2.82
CA SER A 124 -2.04 -7.97 -3.14
C SER A 124 -2.05 -8.25 -4.65
N ALA A 125 -2.99 -7.66 -5.39
CA ALA A 125 -3.00 -7.70 -6.85
C ALA A 125 -1.71 -7.08 -7.40
N HIS A 126 -1.30 -5.89 -6.96
CA HIS A 126 -0.06 -5.27 -7.45
C HIS A 126 1.18 -6.14 -7.19
N VAL A 127 1.28 -6.77 -6.02
CA VAL A 127 2.38 -7.71 -5.71
C VAL A 127 2.37 -8.92 -6.66
N LEU A 128 1.19 -9.49 -6.95
CA LEU A 128 1.06 -10.57 -7.91
C LEU A 128 1.44 -10.12 -9.33
N GLY A 129 1.01 -8.92 -9.73
CA GLY A 129 1.36 -8.34 -11.02
C GLY A 129 2.87 -8.20 -11.18
N GLU A 130 3.56 -7.61 -10.21
CA GLU A 130 5.03 -7.50 -10.22
C GLU A 130 5.71 -8.86 -10.32
N ALA A 131 5.27 -9.84 -9.52
CA ALA A 131 5.79 -11.20 -9.57
C ALA A 131 5.59 -11.85 -10.96
N MET A 132 4.45 -11.60 -11.61
CA MET A 132 4.15 -12.10 -12.94
C MET A 132 5.01 -11.44 -14.03
N GLU A 133 5.23 -10.12 -13.96
CA GLU A 133 6.15 -9.41 -14.86
C GLU A 133 7.58 -9.97 -14.75
N LEU A 134 8.06 -10.20 -13.52
CA LEU A 134 9.41 -10.72 -13.27
C LEU A 134 9.59 -12.19 -13.69
N ALA A 135 8.58 -13.03 -13.44
CA ALA A 135 8.67 -14.47 -13.70
C ALA A 135 8.42 -14.83 -15.18
N TYR A 136 7.54 -14.09 -15.85
CA TYR A 136 7.06 -14.45 -17.19
C TYR A 136 7.32 -13.37 -18.26
N GLY A 137 7.72 -12.17 -17.89
CA GLY A 137 8.03 -11.08 -18.85
C GLY A 137 6.81 -10.56 -19.61
N GLY A 138 5.60 -10.74 -19.07
CA GLY A 138 4.37 -10.24 -19.68
C GLY A 138 4.07 -8.78 -19.35
N HIS A 139 2.99 -8.26 -19.93
CA HIS A 139 2.51 -6.90 -19.69
C HIS A 139 1.20 -6.92 -18.91
N LEU A 140 1.17 -6.20 -17.78
CA LEU A 140 0.00 -6.09 -16.91
C LEU A 140 -1.16 -5.38 -17.60
N CYS A 141 -2.37 -5.90 -17.42
CA CYS A 141 -3.59 -5.40 -18.05
C CYS A 141 -4.60 -4.89 -17.02
N TYR A 142 -5.14 -5.78 -16.19
CA TYR A 142 -6.21 -5.44 -15.24
C TYR A 142 -6.11 -6.31 -13.98
N GLY A 143 -6.09 -5.69 -12.81
CA GLY A 143 -5.94 -6.41 -11.54
C GLY A 143 -6.76 -5.81 -10.40
N PRO A 144 -8.10 -5.96 -10.44
CA PRO A 144 -8.96 -5.44 -9.41
C PRO A 144 -8.97 -6.37 -8.17
N PRO A 145 -9.24 -5.82 -6.98
CA PRO A 145 -9.78 -6.63 -5.89
C PRO A 145 -11.20 -7.12 -6.25
N ILE A 146 -11.56 -8.29 -5.73
CA ILE A 146 -12.90 -8.88 -5.79
C ILE A 146 -13.33 -9.29 -4.38
N ASP A 147 -14.62 -9.62 -4.19
CA ASP A 147 -15.18 -9.92 -2.87
C ASP A 147 -14.43 -11.04 -2.12
N GLU A 148 -13.90 -12.04 -2.85
CA GLU A 148 -13.22 -13.21 -2.27
C GLU A 148 -11.70 -13.19 -2.45
N GLY A 149 -11.11 -12.09 -2.92
CA GLY A 149 -9.66 -12.02 -3.16
C GLY A 149 -9.25 -11.03 -4.24
N PHE A 150 -8.34 -11.45 -5.11
CA PHE A 150 -7.81 -10.62 -6.19
C PHE A 150 -7.31 -11.50 -7.34
N TYR A 151 -7.21 -10.91 -8.53
CA TYR A 151 -6.56 -11.51 -9.67
C TYR A 151 -5.76 -10.45 -10.43
N TYR A 152 -4.94 -10.89 -11.39
CA TYR A 152 -4.30 -10.00 -12.34
C TYR A 152 -4.25 -10.64 -13.73
N ASP A 153 -4.76 -9.89 -14.72
CA ASP A 153 -4.65 -10.22 -16.13
C ASP A 153 -3.32 -9.74 -16.68
N MET A 154 -2.63 -10.60 -17.42
CA MET A 154 -1.36 -10.30 -18.07
C MET A 154 -1.36 -10.82 -19.50
N TRP A 155 -0.87 -9.99 -20.41
CA TRP A 155 -0.59 -10.39 -21.77
C TRP A 155 0.82 -10.97 -21.87
N LEU A 156 0.98 -12.09 -22.57
CA LEU A 156 2.27 -12.69 -22.86
C LEU A 156 2.57 -12.58 -24.37
N PRO A 157 3.79 -12.18 -24.76
CA PRO A 157 4.21 -12.32 -26.14
C PRO A 157 4.24 -13.80 -26.52
N GLN A 158 3.70 -14.15 -27.70
CA GLN A 158 3.79 -15.51 -28.22
C GLN A 158 5.25 -15.89 -28.43
N LYS A 159 5.63 -17.12 -28.05
CA LYS A 159 6.97 -17.67 -28.26
C LYS A 159 7.24 -17.96 -29.73
#